data_AF-A0AA38CVG3-F1
#
_entry.id   AF-A0AA38CVG3-F1
#
_cell.length_a   1.000
_cell.length_b   1.000
_cell.length_c   1.000
_cell.angle_alpha   90.00
_cell.angle_beta   90.00
_cell.angle_gamma   90.00
#
_symmetry.space_group_name_H-M   'P 1'
#
loop_
_entity.id
_entity.type
_entity.pdbx_description
1 polymer ?
#
loop_
_entity_poly.entity_id
_entity_poly.type
_entity_poly.pdbx_seq_one_letter_code
_entity_poly.pdbx_strand_id
1 'polypeptide(L)'
;MAGHELRGNRAVGAADLTAGGWGSPEGERPTREVDPVVCLERIVMSLAVEGGPRERELLDRANLLETHLGKVSDREAQWWSQPAGGVVELVVADARGTDVDAAALVAPLVAPQLLRAADQHRDQLLASPPPSESVTLVGTTVTVTPDDDGAAAADQAQRRYLDQPIPGPQLWLVGALAGLALVFVVLALVTSPGWWVLVVGLAIGAAAAYLAPLRRASDERARREQTIHRFTSALEQARQKVRQGAASLEVSRETVHHGHAAMTRSLEKIAPAAR
;
A
#
# COMPACT_ATOMS: atom_id res chain seq x y z
N MET A 1 8.13 -61.92 52.80
CA MET A 1 8.54 -62.87 51.75
C MET A 1 7.28 -63.36 51.03
N ALA A 2 7.37 -63.47 49.70
CA ALA A 2 6.32 -63.69 48.69
C ALA A 2 5.38 -62.48 48.48
N GLY A 3 5.26 -61.83 47.32
CA GLY A 3 5.74 -62.12 45.97
C GLY A 3 4.57 -62.13 44.99
N HIS A 4 4.25 -60.99 44.38
CA HIS A 4 3.51 -60.92 43.11
C HIS A 4 3.90 -59.65 42.35
N GLU A 5 4.87 -59.82 41.45
CA GLU A 5 4.97 -59.02 40.22
C GLU A 5 3.93 -59.53 39.21
N LEU A 6 3.36 -58.62 38.42
CA LEU A 6 2.98 -58.74 37.00
C LEU A 6 2.36 -57.38 36.61
N ARG A 7 3.14 -56.47 35.99
CA ARG A 7 3.20 -56.22 34.53
C ARG A 7 1.85 -55.90 33.88
N GLY A 8 1.72 -54.69 33.36
CA GLY A 8 0.68 -54.36 32.37
C GLY A 8 0.41 -52.89 32.12
N ASN A 9 1.44 -52.05 31.89
CA ASN A 9 1.26 -50.78 31.18
C ASN A 9 0.75 -51.09 29.76
N ARG A 10 -0.54 -50.84 29.48
CA ARG A 10 -1.02 -50.64 28.11
C ARG A 10 -1.21 -49.16 27.88
N ALA A 11 -0.28 -48.57 27.14
CA ALA A 11 -0.54 -47.36 26.39
C ALA A 11 -1.69 -47.67 25.41
N VAL A 12 -2.76 -46.88 25.48
CA VAL A 12 -3.80 -46.87 24.46
C VAL A 12 -3.16 -46.29 23.20
N GLY A 13 -2.74 -47.18 22.29
CA GLY A 13 -2.23 -46.78 20.99
C GLY A 13 -3.38 -46.36 20.07
N ALA A 14 -3.08 -45.50 19.11
CA ALA A 14 -4.04 -45.00 18.10
C ALA A 14 -4.81 -46.10 17.31
N ALA A 15 -4.39 -47.36 17.43
CA ALA A 15 -5.07 -48.51 16.84
C ALA A 15 -6.33 -48.98 17.61
N ASP A 16 -6.49 -48.63 18.90
CA ASP A 16 -7.68 -49.02 19.67
C ASP A 16 -8.90 -48.10 19.45
N LEU A 17 -8.72 -46.97 18.73
CA LEU A 17 -9.80 -46.06 18.35
C LEU A 17 -10.48 -46.42 17.01
N THR A 18 -9.95 -47.38 16.26
CA THR A 18 -10.51 -47.80 14.95
C THR A 18 -11.35 -49.07 15.02
N ALA A 19 -11.47 -49.70 16.20
CA ALA A 19 -12.27 -50.91 16.41
C ALA A 19 -13.71 -50.64 16.89
N GLY A 20 -14.27 -49.46 16.56
CA GLY A 20 -15.70 -49.17 16.67
C GLY A 20 -16.36 -49.38 15.31
N GLY A 21 -16.94 -50.56 15.10
CA GLY A 21 -17.61 -50.91 13.85
C GLY A 21 -18.72 -49.93 13.47
N TRP A 22 -18.52 -49.22 12.37
CA TRP A 22 -19.58 -48.66 11.53
C TRP A 22 -19.48 -49.40 10.20
N GLY A 23 -20.48 -50.22 9.93
CA GLY A 23 -20.56 -50.98 8.69
C GLY A 23 -20.51 -50.07 7.48
N SER A 24 -19.68 -50.43 6.50
CA SER A 24 -19.81 -49.94 5.14
C SER A 24 -21.11 -50.47 4.54
N PRO A 25 -21.94 -49.62 3.92
CA PRO A 25 -22.59 -49.99 2.69
C PRO A 25 -21.67 -49.59 1.53
N GLU A 26 -21.34 -50.56 0.70
CA GLU A 26 -20.71 -50.35 -0.60
C GLU A 26 -21.56 -49.40 -1.47
N GLY A 27 -20.85 -48.60 -2.29
CA GLY A 27 -21.32 -48.29 -3.65
C GLY A 27 -22.20 -47.07 -3.82
N GLU A 28 -21.63 -45.86 -3.71
CA GLU A 28 -21.76 -44.81 -4.75
C GLU A 28 -20.88 -43.61 -4.37
N ARG A 29 -20.02 -43.17 -5.29
CA ARG A 29 -19.32 -41.88 -5.18
C ARG A 29 -20.24 -40.79 -5.74
N PRO A 30 -20.70 -39.81 -4.94
CA PRO A 30 -21.02 -38.51 -5.48
C PRO A 30 -19.78 -37.63 -5.36
N THR A 31 -19.18 -37.31 -6.51
CA THR A 31 -18.34 -36.13 -6.67
C THR A 31 -19.21 -34.89 -6.44
N ARG A 32 -19.37 -34.50 -5.19
CA ARG A 32 -19.91 -33.19 -4.83
C ARG A 32 -18.91 -32.61 -3.85
N GLU A 33 -18.28 -31.51 -4.26
CA GLU A 33 -17.45 -30.67 -3.42
C GLU A 33 -18.25 -30.38 -2.15
N VAL A 34 -17.95 -31.10 -1.07
CA VAL A 34 -18.65 -30.93 0.20
C VAL A 34 -18.12 -29.63 0.75
N ASP A 35 -18.98 -28.62 0.77
CA ASP A 35 -18.66 -27.32 1.34
C ASP A 35 -18.08 -27.54 2.75
N PRO A 36 -16.82 -27.15 3.00
CA PRO A 36 -16.16 -27.40 4.28
C PRO A 36 -16.96 -26.79 5.44
N VAL A 37 -17.76 -25.74 5.18
CA VAL A 37 -18.66 -25.13 6.16
C VAL A 37 -19.77 -26.12 6.58
N VAL A 38 -20.37 -26.85 5.63
CA VAL A 38 -21.43 -27.83 5.90
C VAL A 38 -20.89 -29.06 6.64
N CYS A 39 -19.65 -29.45 6.36
CA CYS A 39 -18.99 -30.54 7.07
C CYS A 39 -18.67 -30.15 8.52
N LEU A 40 -18.17 -28.93 8.73
CA LEU A 40 -17.92 -28.37 10.06
C LEU A 40 -19.23 -28.21 10.84
N GLU A 41 -20.28 -27.71 10.21
CA GLU A 41 -21.60 -27.53 10.81
C GLU A 41 -22.21 -28.88 11.22
N ARG A 42 -22.01 -29.93 10.43
CA ARG A 42 -22.44 -31.30 10.78
C ARG A 42 -21.64 -31.89 11.95
N ILE A 43 -20.34 -31.63 12.02
CA ILE A 43 -19.48 -32.07 13.13
C ILE A 43 -19.82 -31.30 14.41
N VAL A 44 -19.99 -29.99 14.31
CA VAL A 44 -20.42 -29.11 15.42
C VAL A 44 -21.83 -29.49 15.88
N MET A 45 -22.76 -29.79 14.98
CA MET A 45 -24.07 -30.31 15.36
C MET A 45 -24.00 -31.69 16.01
N SER A 46 -23.07 -32.56 15.59
CA SER A 46 -22.86 -33.85 16.25
C SER A 46 -22.23 -33.73 17.64
N LEU A 47 -21.45 -32.68 17.89
CA LEU A 47 -20.93 -32.29 19.20
C LEU A 47 -21.95 -31.52 20.04
N ALA A 48 -22.89 -30.82 19.40
CA ALA A 48 -23.97 -30.07 20.03
C ALA A 48 -25.23 -30.92 20.30
N VAL A 49 -25.27 -32.19 19.89
CA VAL A 49 -26.24 -33.14 20.45
C VAL A 49 -25.77 -33.54 21.84
N GLU A 50 -25.87 -32.60 22.79
CA GLU A 50 -25.88 -32.91 24.21
C GLU A 50 -26.99 -33.94 24.48
N GLY A 51 -26.64 -35.05 25.13
CA GLY A 51 -27.58 -36.06 25.60
C GLY A 51 -27.65 -37.33 24.75
N GLY A 52 -26.55 -37.73 24.10
CA GLY A 52 -26.41 -39.09 23.59
C GLY A 52 -26.64 -40.15 24.69
N PRO A 53 -27.04 -41.40 24.38
CA PRO A 53 -27.43 -42.39 25.39
C PRO A 53 -26.33 -42.71 26.43
N ARG A 54 -25.05 -42.61 26.03
CA ARG A 54 -23.91 -42.71 26.98
C ARG A 54 -23.70 -41.46 27.82
N GLU A 55 -23.98 -40.28 27.27
CA GLU A 55 -23.87 -39.01 27.98
C GLU A 55 -25.00 -38.85 29.00
N ARG A 56 -26.21 -39.34 28.70
CA ARG A 56 -27.31 -39.43 29.68
C ARG A 56 -26.94 -40.26 30.91
N GLU A 57 -26.28 -41.40 30.72
CA GLU A 57 -25.85 -42.23 31.85
C GLU A 57 -24.77 -41.54 32.70
N LEU A 58 -23.89 -40.75 32.05
CA LEU A 58 -22.87 -39.96 32.74
C LEU A 58 -23.46 -38.73 33.44
N LEU A 59 -24.44 -38.07 32.83
CA LEU A 59 -25.20 -36.96 33.41
C LEU A 59 -26.04 -37.44 34.59
N ASP A 60 -26.72 -38.59 34.49
CA ASP A 60 -27.46 -39.19 35.60
C ASP A 60 -26.55 -39.56 36.76
N ARG A 61 -25.35 -40.11 36.47
CA ARG A 61 -24.32 -40.37 37.48
C ARG A 61 -23.75 -39.10 38.09
N ALA A 62 -23.53 -38.05 37.29
CA ALA A 62 -23.08 -36.75 37.78
C ALA A 62 -24.13 -36.08 38.68
N ASN A 63 -25.41 -36.17 38.32
CA ASN A 63 -26.53 -35.68 39.12
C ASN A 63 -26.65 -36.45 40.44
N LEU A 64 -26.49 -37.79 40.40
CA LEU A 64 -26.41 -38.63 41.60
C LEU A 64 -25.26 -38.23 42.52
N LEU A 65 -24.09 -37.92 41.94
CA LEU A 65 -22.92 -37.44 42.68
C LEU A 65 -23.14 -36.03 43.26
N GLU A 66 -23.80 -35.13 42.53
CA GLU A 66 -24.17 -33.79 43.00
C GLU A 66 -25.16 -33.86 44.17
N THR A 67 -26.07 -34.83 44.14
CA THR A 67 -27.04 -35.08 45.21
C THR A 67 -26.38 -35.66 46.47
N HIS A 68 -25.28 -36.42 46.34
CA HIS A 68 -24.59 -37.08 47.46
C HIS A 68 -23.43 -36.29 48.05
N LEU A 69 -22.75 -35.46 47.27
CA LEU A 69 -21.63 -34.63 47.74
C LEU A 69 -22.06 -33.23 48.21
N GLY A 70 -23.34 -32.89 48.03
CA GLY A 70 -23.87 -31.55 48.25
C GLY A 70 -23.46 -30.61 47.12
N LYS A 71 -24.31 -29.61 46.82
CA LYS A 71 -23.97 -28.57 45.85
C LYS A 71 -22.67 -27.91 46.27
N VAL A 72 -21.62 -28.09 45.47
CA VAL A 72 -20.46 -27.22 45.52
C VAL A 72 -21.02 -25.83 45.20
N SER A 73 -20.99 -24.93 46.18
CA SER A 73 -21.40 -23.52 46.01
C SER A 73 -20.81 -22.99 44.71
N ASP A 74 -21.62 -22.33 43.88
CA ASP A 74 -21.25 -21.75 42.58
C ASP A 74 -19.79 -21.29 42.62
N ARG A 75 -18.91 -22.13 42.09
CA ARG A 75 -17.48 -21.81 42.04
C ARG A 75 -17.37 -20.57 41.17
N GLU A 76 -16.55 -19.63 41.63
CA GLU A 76 -16.09 -18.47 40.85
C GLU A 76 -15.92 -18.87 39.39
N ALA A 77 -16.48 -18.07 38.47
CA ALA A 77 -16.49 -18.34 37.04
C ALA A 77 -15.10 -18.83 36.59
N GLN A 78 -15.01 -20.11 36.29
CA GLN A 78 -13.77 -20.73 35.86
C GLN A 78 -13.42 -20.17 34.48
N TRP A 79 -12.14 -20.15 34.14
CA TRP A 79 -11.66 -19.58 32.87
C TRP A 79 -12.30 -20.24 31.63
N TRP A 80 -12.84 -21.45 31.77
CA TRP A 80 -13.59 -22.18 30.74
C TRP A 80 -15.09 -21.87 30.68
N SER A 81 -15.67 -21.15 31.64
CA SER A 81 -17.08 -20.72 31.65
C SER A 81 -17.28 -19.30 31.14
N GLN A 82 -16.20 -18.62 30.75
CA GLN A 82 -16.27 -17.38 30.00
C GLN A 82 -16.90 -17.69 28.63
N PRO A 83 -17.83 -16.85 28.12
CA PRO A 83 -18.31 -17.00 26.75
C PRO A 83 -17.13 -16.79 25.82
N ALA A 84 -16.52 -17.89 25.41
CA ALA A 84 -15.73 -17.94 24.20
C ALA A 84 -16.60 -17.36 23.09
N GLY A 85 -16.05 -16.40 22.34
CA GLY A 85 -16.68 -15.94 21.12
C GLY A 85 -16.93 -17.08 20.12
N GLY A 86 -17.27 -16.75 18.88
CA GLY A 86 -17.44 -17.79 17.86
C GLY A 86 -16.19 -18.68 17.73
N VAL A 87 -16.32 -19.93 17.27
CA VAL A 87 -15.19 -20.88 17.09
C VAL A 87 -14.02 -20.25 16.32
N VAL A 88 -14.31 -19.40 15.33
CA VAL A 88 -13.30 -18.65 14.57
C VAL A 88 -12.54 -17.66 15.45
N GLU A 89 -13.22 -16.96 16.35
CA GLU A 89 -12.58 -16.01 17.27
C GLU A 89 -11.68 -16.74 18.27
N LEU A 90 -12.07 -17.95 18.70
CA LEU A 90 -11.25 -18.79 19.57
C LEU A 90 -9.99 -19.30 18.85
N VAL A 91 -10.15 -19.82 17.62
CA VAL A 91 -9.04 -20.22 16.74
C VAL A 91 -8.07 -19.06 16.49
N VAL A 92 -8.58 -17.85 16.27
CA VAL A 92 -7.75 -16.66 16.08
C VAL A 92 -7.09 -16.21 17.39
N ALA A 93 -7.79 -16.32 18.52
CA ALA A 93 -7.24 -16.01 19.83
C ALA A 93 -6.11 -16.96 20.21
N ASP A 94 -6.30 -18.27 20.00
CA ASP A 94 -5.29 -19.31 20.27
C ASP A 94 -4.10 -19.19 19.32
N ALA A 95 -4.33 -18.87 18.04
CA ALA A 95 -3.25 -18.65 17.07
C ALA A 95 -2.45 -17.37 17.34
N ARG A 96 -3.04 -16.36 18.01
CA ARG A 96 -2.38 -15.08 18.38
C ARG A 96 -1.87 -15.06 19.82
N GLY A 97 -2.28 -16.04 20.61
CA GLY A 97 -1.97 -16.13 22.03
C GLY A 97 -0.49 -16.37 22.28
N THR A 98 -0.09 -16.18 23.53
CA THR A 98 1.28 -16.49 23.98
C THR A 98 1.46 -17.97 24.34
N ASP A 99 0.39 -18.75 24.36
CA ASP A 99 0.43 -20.19 24.62
C ASP A 99 0.85 -20.94 23.35
N VAL A 100 2.06 -21.51 23.40
CA VAL A 100 2.68 -22.22 22.28
C VAL A 100 1.94 -23.52 21.97
N ASP A 101 1.37 -24.19 22.98
CA ASP A 101 0.70 -25.47 22.81
C ASP A 101 -0.67 -25.28 22.14
N ALA A 102 -1.42 -24.25 22.56
CA ALA A 102 -2.67 -23.85 21.91
C ALA A 102 -2.42 -23.42 20.45
N ALA A 103 -1.39 -22.60 20.21
CA ALA A 103 -1.02 -22.20 18.85
C ALA A 103 -0.64 -23.39 17.96
N ALA A 104 0.07 -24.39 18.50
CA ALA A 104 0.48 -25.59 17.77
C ALA A 104 -0.72 -26.45 17.33
N LEU A 105 -1.77 -26.54 18.16
CA LEU A 105 -3.01 -27.27 17.84
C LEU A 105 -3.78 -26.63 16.69
N VAL A 106 -3.80 -25.30 16.64
CA VAL A 106 -4.59 -24.54 15.66
C VAL A 106 -3.80 -24.27 14.37
N ALA A 107 -2.46 -24.33 14.41
CA ALA A 107 -1.60 -24.01 13.27
C ALA A 107 -1.93 -24.77 11.96
N PRO A 108 -2.24 -26.08 11.94
CA PRO A 108 -2.61 -26.78 10.70
C PRO A 108 -3.90 -26.27 10.05
N LEU A 109 -4.84 -25.74 10.86
CA LEU A 109 -6.12 -25.21 10.38
C LEU A 109 -5.94 -23.84 9.69
N VAL A 110 -5.02 -23.01 10.21
CA VAL A 110 -4.78 -21.65 9.69
C VAL A 110 -3.71 -21.62 8.60
N ALA A 111 -2.79 -22.59 8.58
CA ALA A 111 -1.66 -22.64 7.64
C ALA A 111 -2.06 -22.48 6.16
N PRO A 112 -3.11 -23.14 5.61
CA PRO A 112 -3.52 -22.95 4.22
C PRO A 112 -4.00 -21.53 3.91
N GLN A 113 -4.68 -20.87 4.86
CA GLN A 113 -5.15 -19.51 4.69
C GLN A 113 -3.99 -18.51 4.77
N LEU A 114 -3.04 -18.73 5.69
CA LEU A 114 -1.83 -17.92 5.79
C LEU A 114 -0.95 -18.04 4.54
N LEU A 115 -0.84 -19.24 3.96
CA LEU A 115 -0.14 -19.45 2.69
C LEU A 115 -0.79 -18.63 1.56
N ARG A 116 -2.11 -18.71 1.39
CA ARG A 116 -2.82 -17.93 0.37
C ARG A 116 -2.70 -16.42 0.60
N ALA A 117 -2.80 -15.96 1.83
CA ALA A 117 -2.64 -14.55 2.17
C ALA A 117 -1.21 -14.07 1.88
N ALA A 118 -0.20 -14.90 2.16
CA ALA A 118 1.20 -14.62 1.84
C ALA A 118 1.46 -14.60 0.33
N ASP A 119 0.87 -15.52 -0.44
CA ASP A 119 0.91 -15.52 -1.91
C ASP A 119 0.26 -14.25 -2.49
N GLN A 120 -0.94 -13.89 -2.01
CA GLN A 120 -1.64 -12.69 -2.46
C GLN A 120 -0.86 -11.42 -2.14
N HIS A 121 -0.25 -11.34 -0.95
CA HIS A 121 0.57 -10.19 -0.56
C HIS A 121 1.84 -10.08 -1.40
N ARG A 122 2.51 -11.21 -1.68
CA ARG A 122 3.64 -11.28 -2.61
C ARG A 122 3.22 -10.75 -3.99
N ASP A 123 2.12 -11.24 -4.54
CA ASP A 123 1.67 -10.89 -5.88
C ASP A 123 1.31 -9.39 -5.97
N GLN A 124 0.70 -8.82 -4.93
CA GLN A 124 0.44 -7.37 -4.84
C GLN A 124 1.73 -6.53 -4.85
N LEU A 125 2.76 -6.96 -4.10
CA LEU A 125 4.03 -6.24 -4.04
C LEU A 125 4.84 -6.38 -5.34
N LEU A 126 4.79 -7.55 -5.98
CA LEU A 126 5.41 -7.76 -7.29
C LEU A 126 4.70 -6.97 -8.39
N ALA A 127 3.38 -6.84 -8.33
CA ALA A 127 2.58 -6.04 -9.26
C ALA A 127 2.71 -4.52 -9.05
N SER A 128 3.41 -4.06 -8.00
CA SER A 128 3.58 -2.62 -7.75
C SER A 128 4.36 -1.96 -8.90
N PRO A 129 3.82 -0.90 -9.52
CA PRO A 129 4.44 -0.24 -10.67
C PRO A 129 5.77 0.42 -10.26
N PRO A 130 6.72 0.57 -11.21
CA PRO A 130 7.96 1.29 -10.94
C PRO A 130 7.66 2.74 -10.54
N PRO A 131 8.46 3.33 -9.63
CA PRO A 131 8.25 4.70 -9.18
C PRO A 131 8.48 5.68 -10.34
N SER A 132 7.60 6.67 -10.49
CA SER A 132 7.71 7.71 -11.50
C SER A 132 7.36 9.07 -10.91
N GLU A 133 8.04 10.13 -11.34
CA GLU A 133 7.78 11.50 -10.89
C GLU A 133 7.75 12.45 -12.09
N SER A 134 6.77 13.37 -12.11
CA SER A 134 6.59 14.30 -13.21
C SER A 134 6.91 15.74 -12.78
N VAL A 135 7.74 16.42 -13.54
CA VAL A 135 8.11 17.83 -13.34
C VAL A 135 7.65 18.65 -14.53
N THR A 136 7.01 19.80 -14.28
CA THR A 136 6.43 20.62 -15.35
C THR A 136 7.22 21.91 -15.55
N LEU A 137 7.59 22.21 -16.80
CA LEU A 137 8.13 23.49 -17.25
C LEU A 137 7.13 24.13 -18.21
N VAL A 138 6.42 25.16 -17.74
CA VAL A 138 5.52 26.03 -18.52
C VAL A 138 4.75 25.27 -19.62
N GLY A 139 3.84 24.41 -19.19
CA GLY A 139 2.97 23.62 -20.09
C GLY A 139 3.60 22.36 -20.69
N THR A 140 4.88 22.09 -20.43
CA THR A 140 5.55 20.84 -20.84
C THR A 140 5.86 19.98 -19.62
N THR A 141 5.31 18.77 -19.57
CA THR A 141 5.57 17.81 -18.48
C THR A 141 6.69 16.86 -18.87
N VAL A 142 7.70 16.76 -18.01
CA VAL A 142 8.82 15.82 -18.12
C VAL A 142 8.63 14.75 -17.05
N THR A 143 8.54 13.49 -17.47
CA THR A 143 8.41 12.34 -16.57
C THR A 143 9.77 11.70 -16.36
N VAL A 144 10.11 11.47 -15.11
CA VAL A 144 11.31 10.74 -14.68
C VAL A 144 10.87 9.35 -14.23
N THR A 145 11.57 8.34 -14.74
CA THR A 145 11.37 6.93 -14.40
C THR A 145 12.72 6.31 -14.03
N PRO A 146 12.78 5.06 -13.54
CA PRO A 146 14.06 4.42 -13.22
C PRO A 146 14.94 4.23 -14.45
N ASP A 147 14.31 4.01 -15.62
CA ASP A 147 15.00 3.71 -16.89
C ASP A 147 15.27 4.95 -17.75
N ASP A 148 14.51 6.03 -17.53
CA ASP A 148 14.66 7.31 -18.24
C ASP A 148 14.71 8.48 -17.25
N ASP A 149 15.84 9.18 -17.23
CA ASP A 149 16.08 10.32 -16.36
C ASP A 149 15.46 11.64 -16.88
N GLY A 150 14.76 11.57 -18.01
CA GLY A 150 14.05 12.68 -18.63
C GLY A 150 14.96 13.77 -19.19
N ALA A 151 16.28 13.54 -19.33
CA ALA A 151 17.22 14.58 -19.76
C ALA A 151 16.91 15.15 -21.15
N ALA A 152 16.63 14.28 -22.13
CA ALA A 152 16.32 14.72 -23.49
C ALA A 152 15.00 15.53 -23.56
N ALA A 153 13.99 15.11 -22.80
CA ALA A 153 12.71 15.82 -22.70
C ALA A 153 12.87 17.17 -21.98
N ALA A 154 13.70 17.22 -20.93
CA ALA A 154 14.04 18.46 -20.23
C ALA A 154 14.79 19.44 -21.13
N ASP A 155 15.79 18.99 -21.89
CA ASP A 155 16.53 19.82 -22.84
C ASP A 155 15.60 20.39 -23.92
N GLN A 156 14.68 19.56 -24.44
CA GLN A 156 13.71 20.01 -25.43
C GLN A 156 12.72 21.04 -24.84
N ALA A 157 12.26 20.83 -23.62
CA ALA A 157 11.38 21.76 -22.92
C ALA A 157 12.07 23.11 -22.66
N GLN A 158 13.33 23.08 -22.24
CA GLN A 158 14.13 24.29 -22.03
C GLN A 158 14.35 25.06 -23.32
N ARG A 159 14.73 24.39 -24.41
CA ARG A 159 14.90 25.03 -25.73
C ARG A 159 13.60 25.70 -26.18
N ARG A 160 12.47 24.98 -26.14
CA ARG A 160 11.16 25.54 -26.49
C ARG A 160 10.80 26.76 -25.64
N TYR A 161 11.12 26.75 -24.35
CA TYR A 161 10.83 27.87 -23.46
C TYR A 161 11.72 29.09 -23.75
N LEU A 162 13.00 28.86 -24.03
CA LEU A 162 13.95 29.92 -24.38
C LEU A 162 13.64 30.57 -25.73
N ASP A 163 13.15 29.78 -26.70
CA ASP A 163 12.78 30.24 -28.04
C ASP A 163 11.49 31.09 -28.06
N GLN A 164 10.73 31.15 -26.96
CA GLN A 164 9.54 31.99 -26.91
C GLN A 164 9.91 33.48 -27.05
N PRO A 165 9.30 34.20 -28.01
CA PRO A 165 9.66 35.59 -28.27
C PRO A 165 9.41 36.46 -27.04
N ILE A 166 10.42 37.24 -26.64
CA ILE A 166 10.24 38.30 -25.64
C ILE A 166 9.62 39.49 -26.38
N PRO A 167 8.53 40.09 -25.87
CA PRO A 167 7.92 41.25 -26.51
C PRO A 167 8.95 42.37 -26.68
N GLY A 168 9.27 42.69 -27.93
CA GLY A 168 10.25 43.69 -28.30
C GLY A 168 9.72 45.12 -28.21
N PRO A 169 10.60 46.12 -28.39
CA PRO A 169 10.18 47.51 -28.44
C PRO A 169 9.21 47.76 -29.60
N GLN A 170 8.16 48.54 -29.34
CA GLN A 170 7.19 48.95 -30.36
C GLN A 170 7.82 50.07 -31.22
N LEU A 171 8.66 49.68 -32.18
CA LEU A 171 9.41 50.60 -33.04
C LEU A 171 8.51 51.59 -33.80
N TRP A 172 7.30 51.17 -34.15
CA TRP A 172 6.31 52.05 -34.80
C TRP A 172 5.91 53.23 -33.91
N LEU A 173 5.76 53.00 -32.60
CA LEU A 173 5.37 54.03 -31.63
C LEU A 173 6.50 55.04 -31.42
N VAL A 174 7.75 54.55 -31.35
CA VAL A 174 8.95 55.40 -31.27
C VAL A 174 9.07 56.25 -32.53
N GLY A 175 8.86 55.66 -33.72
CA GLY A 175 8.86 56.38 -34.99
C GLY A 175 7.77 57.45 -35.07
N ALA A 176 6.55 57.14 -34.60
CA ALA A 176 5.45 58.10 -34.56
C ALA A 176 5.76 59.30 -33.65
N LEU A 177 6.29 59.06 -32.44
CA LEU A 177 6.68 60.12 -31.51
C LEU A 177 7.83 60.98 -32.05
N ALA A 178 8.82 60.36 -32.70
CA ALA A 178 9.93 61.07 -33.34
C ALA A 178 9.46 61.95 -34.51
N GLY A 179 8.56 61.44 -35.35
CA GLY A 179 7.96 62.22 -36.44
C GLY A 179 7.16 63.43 -35.92
N LEU A 180 6.39 63.23 -34.85
CA LEU A 180 5.59 64.29 -34.23
C LEU A 180 6.48 65.35 -33.56
N ALA A 181 7.59 64.94 -32.94
CA ALA A 181 8.59 65.87 -32.41
C ALA A 181 9.21 66.73 -33.51
N LEU A 182 9.52 66.16 -34.67
CA LEU A 182 10.07 66.90 -35.82
C LEU A 182 9.12 67.98 -36.32
N VAL A 183 7.82 67.69 -36.39
CA VAL A 183 6.78 68.68 -36.75
C VAL A 183 6.79 69.86 -35.77
N PHE A 184 6.87 69.60 -34.46
CA PHE A 184 6.92 70.66 -33.46
C PHE A 184 8.23 71.45 -33.46
N VAL A 185 9.36 70.85 -33.85
CA VAL A 185 10.62 71.59 -34.05
C VAL A 185 10.47 72.62 -35.17
N VAL A 186 9.86 72.23 -36.30
CA VAL A 186 9.58 73.18 -37.41
C VAL A 186 8.64 74.29 -36.93
N LEU A 187 7.60 73.95 -36.17
CA LEU A 187 6.66 74.93 -35.61
C LEU A 187 7.34 75.91 -34.64
N ALA A 188 8.25 75.42 -33.79
CA ALA A 188 9.02 76.22 -32.84
C ALA A 188 9.94 77.23 -33.53
N LEU A 189 10.54 76.86 -34.66
CA LEU A 189 11.42 77.72 -35.45
C LEU A 189 10.65 78.82 -36.19
N VAL A 190 9.43 78.52 -36.68
CA VAL A 190 8.66 79.43 -37.54
C VAL A 190 7.75 80.38 -36.76
N THR A 191 7.18 79.94 -35.62
CA THR A 191 6.13 80.72 -34.93
C THR A 191 6.55 81.27 -33.57
N SER A 192 7.01 80.43 -32.65
CA SER A 192 7.30 80.84 -31.27
C SER A 192 8.12 79.80 -30.50
N PRO A 193 9.05 80.22 -29.61
CA PRO A 193 9.82 79.31 -28.78
C PRO A 193 8.98 78.48 -27.78
N GLY A 194 7.71 78.80 -27.55
CA GLY A 194 6.83 78.04 -26.64
C GLY A 194 6.62 76.56 -27.04
N TRP A 195 6.78 76.23 -28.32
CA TRP A 195 6.63 74.85 -28.83
C TRP A 195 7.75 73.89 -28.39
N TRP A 196 8.90 74.41 -27.91
CA TRP A 196 10.00 73.58 -27.41
C TRP A 196 9.59 72.67 -26.24
N VAL A 197 8.62 73.08 -25.42
CA VAL A 197 8.11 72.26 -24.30
C VAL A 197 7.49 70.95 -24.82
N LEU A 198 6.77 71.01 -25.94
CA LEU A 198 6.18 69.80 -26.56
C LEU A 198 7.25 68.92 -27.20
N VAL A 199 8.29 69.50 -27.80
CA VAL A 199 9.43 68.75 -28.34
C VAL A 199 10.13 67.97 -27.23
N VAL A 200 10.42 68.62 -26.09
CA VAL A 200 11.05 67.97 -24.94
C VAL A 200 10.14 66.88 -24.36
N GLY A 201 8.84 67.14 -24.21
CA GLY A 201 7.87 66.14 -23.75
C GLY A 201 7.80 64.91 -24.66
N LEU A 202 7.79 65.10 -25.99
CA LEU A 202 7.81 64.01 -26.96
C LEU A 202 9.14 63.26 -26.99
N ALA A 203 10.27 63.94 -26.82
CA ALA A 203 11.57 63.29 -26.72
C ALA A 203 11.65 62.41 -25.47
N ILE A 204 11.16 62.87 -24.32
CA ILE A 204 11.07 62.07 -23.09
C ILE A 204 10.10 60.90 -23.30
N GLY A 205 8.95 61.13 -23.92
CA GLY A 205 7.97 60.07 -24.25
C GLY A 205 8.55 59.01 -25.17
N ALA A 206 9.28 59.40 -26.21
CA ALA A 206 9.96 58.49 -27.15
C ALA A 206 11.06 57.69 -26.45
N ALA A 207 11.87 58.35 -25.61
CA ALA A 207 12.90 57.69 -24.81
C ALA A 207 12.28 56.68 -23.83
N ALA A 208 11.16 57.02 -23.17
CA ALA A 208 10.45 56.12 -22.27
C ALA A 208 9.82 54.93 -23.02
N ALA A 209 9.20 55.18 -24.18
CA ALA A 209 8.61 54.14 -25.04
C ALA A 209 9.66 53.15 -25.57
N TYR A 210 10.89 53.62 -25.78
CA TYR A 210 12.02 52.78 -26.18
C TYR A 210 12.67 52.04 -25.00
N LEU A 211 12.88 52.71 -23.86
CA LEU A 211 13.60 52.16 -22.71
C LEU A 211 12.75 51.21 -21.84
N ALA A 212 11.44 51.43 -21.74
CA ALA A 212 10.55 50.56 -20.97
C ALA A 212 10.57 49.08 -21.42
N PRO A 213 10.45 48.74 -22.71
CA PRO A 213 10.54 47.35 -23.16
C PRO A 213 11.94 46.75 -23.00
N LEU A 214 13.01 47.55 -23.10
CA LEU A 214 14.39 47.10 -22.82
C LEU A 214 14.56 46.65 -21.36
N ARG A 215 14.03 47.42 -20.41
CA ARG A 215 14.04 47.04 -18.98
C ARG A 215 13.16 45.82 -18.70
N ARG A 216 11.97 45.75 -19.31
CA ARG A 216 11.12 44.56 -19.20
C ARG A 216 11.80 43.33 -19.78
N ALA A 217 12.54 43.47 -20.88
CA ALA A 217 13.27 42.35 -21.46
C ALA A 217 14.39 41.82 -20.56
N SER A 218 15.10 42.68 -19.82
CA SER A 218 16.08 42.22 -18.82
C SER A 218 15.42 41.51 -17.64
N ASP A 219 14.30 42.06 -17.15
CA ASP A 219 13.55 41.44 -16.03
C ASP A 219 12.96 40.09 -16.45
N GLU A 220 12.46 39.98 -17.68
CA GLU A 220 11.92 38.75 -18.24
C GLU A 220 13.02 37.68 -18.42
N ARG A 221 14.22 38.08 -18.84
CA ARG A 221 15.39 37.17 -18.90
C ARG A 221 15.76 36.64 -17.53
N ALA A 222 15.85 37.51 -16.52
CA ALA A 222 16.15 37.11 -15.16
C ALA A 222 15.08 36.15 -14.60
N ARG A 223 13.79 36.41 -14.89
CA ARG A 223 12.69 35.50 -14.52
C ARG A 223 12.77 34.16 -15.24
N ARG A 224 13.11 34.15 -16.53
CA ARG A 224 13.28 32.91 -17.31
C ARG A 224 14.43 32.07 -16.77
N GLU A 225 15.58 32.68 -16.49
CA GLU A 225 16.72 32.00 -15.85
C GLU A 225 16.33 31.43 -14.49
N GLN A 226 15.65 32.21 -13.65
CA GLN A 226 15.19 31.73 -12.35
C GLN A 226 14.19 30.56 -12.49
N THR A 227 13.32 30.59 -13.50
CA THR A 227 12.36 29.51 -13.77
C THR A 227 13.09 28.24 -14.22
N ILE A 228 14.09 28.37 -15.10
CA ILE A 228 14.92 27.25 -15.54
C ILE A 228 15.69 26.65 -14.37
N HIS A 229 16.31 27.48 -13.53
CA HIS A 229 17.02 27.01 -12.33
C HIS A 229 16.12 26.25 -11.35
N ARG A 230 14.88 26.71 -11.14
CA ARG A 230 13.89 25.99 -10.32
C ARG A 230 13.46 24.68 -10.96
N PHE A 231 13.33 24.65 -12.28
CA PHE A 231 12.99 23.43 -13.01
C PHE A 231 14.13 22.40 -12.95
N THR A 232 15.39 22.82 -13.14
CA THR A 232 16.55 21.91 -13.05
C THR A 232 16.69 21.34 -11.65
N SER A 233 16.51 22.16 -10.60
CA SER A 233 16.58 21.65 -9.23
C SER A 233 15.42 20.71 -8.89
N ALA A 234 14.21 21.00 -9.37
CA ALA A 234 13.06 20.09 -9.23
C ALA A 234 13.29 18.76 -9.98
N LEU A 235 13.91 18.80 -11.16
CA LEU A 235 14.25 17.61 -11.95
C LEU A 235 15.31 16.75 -11.25
N GLU A 236 16.34 17.37 -10.66
CA GLU A 236 17.33 16.65 -9.85
C GLU A 236 16.73 15.99 -8.63
N GLN A 237 15.83 16.69 -7.92
CA GLN A 237 15.10 16.12 -6.78
C GLN A 237 14.21 14.95 -7.21
N ALA A 238 13.51 15.07 -8.35
CA ALA A 238 12.70 13.99 -8.89
C ALA A 238 13.54 12.75 -9.25
N ARG A 239 14.70 12.96 -9.89
CA ARG A 239 15.67 11.88 -10.17
C ARG A 239 16.15 11.18 -8.91
N GLN A 240 16.46 11.95 -7.86
CA GLN A 240 16.89 11.36 -6.59
C GLN A 240 15.78 10.53 -5.94
N LYS A 241 14.55 11.05 -5.89
CA LYS A 241 13.41 10.32 -5.33
C LYS A 241 13.08 9.05 -6.10
N VAL A 242 13.08 9.10 -7.43
CA VAL A 242 12.83 7.91 -8.26
C VAL A 242 13.92 6.86 -8.06
N ARG A 243 15.19 7.25 -7.98
CA ARG A 243 16.31 6.33 -7.68
C ARG A 243 16.18 5.71 -6.28
N GLN A 244 15.86 6.51 -5.27
CA GLN A 244 15.64 6.03 -3.90
C GLN A 244 14.44 5.09 -3.83
N GLY A 245 13.34 5.43 -4.51
CA GLY A 245 12.14 4.60 -4.60
C GLY A 245 12.39 3.29 -5.35
N ALA A 246 13.22 3.31 -6.40
CA ALA A 246 13.57 2.11 -7.16
C ALA A 246 14.42 1.16 -6.30
N ALA A 247 15.43 1.70 -5.60
CA ALA A 247 16.26 0.93 -4.69
C ALA A 247 15.45 0.34 -3.52
N SER A 248 14.53 1.13 -2.93
CA SER A 248 13.68 0.64 -1.84
C SER A 248 12.69 -0.42 -2.31
N LEU A 249 12.15 -0.29 -3.53
CA LEU A 249 11.28 -1.29 -4.14
C LEU A 249 12.04 -2.59 -4.44
N GLU A 250 13.28 -2.51 -4.91
CA GLU A 250 14.14 -3.68 -5.17
C GLU A 250 14.42 -4.45 -3.87
N VAL A 251 14.86 -3.74 -2.82
CA VAL A 251 15.05 -4.33 -1.48
C VAL A 251 13.74 -4.91 -0.93
N SER A 252 12.60 -4.25 -1.14
CA SER A 252 11.29 -4.76 -0.72
C SER A 252 10.93 -6.04 -1.45
N ARG A 253 11.20 -6.14 -2.76
CA ARG A 253 10.95 -7.36 -3.54
C ARG A 253 11.87 -8.51 -3.12
N GLU A 254 13.14 -8.22 -2.88
CA GLU A 254 14.11 -9.23 -2.41
C GLU A 254 13.75 -9.76 -1.02
N THR A 255 13.40 -8.87 -0.08
CA THR A 255 12.94 -9.26 1.26
C THR A 255 11.63 -10.04 1.22
N VAL A 256 10.70 -9.69 0.34
CA VAL A 256 9.47 -10.47 0.12
C VAL A 256 9.78 -11.84 -0.45
N HIS A 257 10.68 -11.97 -1.42
CA HIS A 257 11.06 -13.28 -1.97
C HIS A 257 11.67 -14.18 -0.90
N HIS A 258 12.61 -13.67 -0.09
CA HIS A 258 13.23 -14.44 0.98
C HIS A 258 12.28 -14.73 2.14
N GLY A 259 11.49 -13.74 2.56
CA GLY A 259 10.50 -13.87 3.63
C GLY A 259 9.39 -14.84 3.27
N HIS A 260 8.85 -14.74 2.05
CA HIS A 260 7.87 -15.67 1.52
C HIS A 260 8.45 -17.09 1.45
N ALA A 261 9.64 -17.29 0.90
CA ALA A 261 10.25 -18.62 0.85
C ALA A 261 10.50 -19.24 2.24
N ALA A 262 10.86 -18.43 3.24
CA ALA A 262 11.02 -18.89 4.62
C ALA A 262 9.67 -19.24 5.27
N MET A 263 8.65 -18.41 5.06
CA MET A 263 7.29 -18.61 5.57
C MET A 263 6.60 -19.82 4.93
N THR A 264 6.75 -20.01 3.62
CA THR A 264 6.22 -21.19 2.93
C THR A 264 6.88 -22.46 3.45
N ARG A 265 8.20 -22.47 3.62
CA ARG A 265 8.92 -23.62 4.23
C ARG A 265 8.50 -23.92 5.66
N SER A 266 8.22 -22.90 6.49
CA SER A 266 7.78 -23.14 7.87
C SER A 266 6.34 -23.67 7.91
N LEU A 267 5.46 -23.13 7.08
CA LEU A 267 4.06 -23.57 6.99
C LEU A 267 3.93 -24.97 6.37
N GLU A 268 4.75 -25.32 5.37
CA GLU A 268 4.81 -26.67 4.80
C GLU A 268 5.26 -27.72 5.83
N LYS A 269 6.19 -27.38 6.73
CA LYS A 269 6.62 -28.28 7.82
C LYS A 269 5.52 -28.53 8.86
N ILE A 270 4.58 -27.60 9.02
CA ILE A 270 3.46 -27.70 9.96
C ILE A 270 2.25 -28.41 9.33
N ALA A 271 2.16 -28.41 7.99
CA ALA A 271 1.10 -29.09 7.24
C ALA A 271 1.52 -30.41 6.55
N PRO A 272 2.30 -31.34 7.14
CA PRO A 272 2.71 -32.57 6.44
C PRO A 272 1.60 -33.62 6.29
N ALA A 273 0.36 -33.38 6.75
CA ALA A 273 -0.65 -34.45 6.94
C ALA A 273 -2.01 -34.21 6.25
N ALA A 274 -2.08 -33.43 5.17
CA ALA A 274 -3.33 -33.23 4.40
C ALA A 274 -3.23 -33.66 2.92
N ARG A 275 -2.35 -34.62 2.60
CA ARG A 275 -2.31 -35.30 1.30
C ARG A 275 -2.43 -36.81 1.48
#